data_AF-A0A843KVU9-F1
#
_entry.id   AF-A0A843KVU9-F1
#
_cell.length_a   1.000
_cell.length_b   1.000
_cell.length_c   1.000
_cell.angle_alpha   90.00
_cell.angle_beta   90.00
_cell.angle_gamma   90.00
#
_symmetry.space_group_name_H-M   'P 1'
#
loop_
_entity.id
_entity.type
_entity.pdbx_description
1 polymer ?
#
loop_
_entity_poly.entity_id
_entity_poly.type
_entity_poly.pdbx_seq_one_letter_code
_entity_poly.pdbx_strand_id
1 'polypeptide(L)'
;MGGIKDSTYLDVKKALARRFSPQEGWQFAWYPTYGSVQPECVLSRRIAGRTERVVVSVKMAPAVPKEAVEELLDQSRALAANNISVDKAVLVVPGGANVSRVPEGIEILEMGNWQIVGGRIAWSKNIERSAFIQEERAKRGLA
;
A
#
# COMPACT_ATOMS: atom_id res chain seq x y z
N MET A 1 22.24 -0.03 8.02
CA MET A 1 21.05 -0.64 8.66
C MET A 1 19.80 0.12 8.23
N GLY A 2 19.11 -0.33 7.18
CA GLY A 2 17.88 0.33 6.63
C GLY A 2 17.09 -0.46 5.57
N GLY A 3 17.62 -1.58 5.06
CA GLY A 3 17.17 -2.15 3.77
C GLY A 3 15.77 -2.79 3.66
N ILE A 4 15.04 -3.04 4.75
CA ILE A 4 13.70 -3.71 4.67
C ILE A 4 12.57 -2.68 4.55
N LYS A 5 12.66 -1.56 5.26
CA LYS A 5 11.66 -0.48 5.14
C LYS A 5 11.78 0.17 3.77
N ASP A 6 12.99 0.51 3.34
CA ASP A 6 13.22 1.15 2.03
C ASP A 6 12.76 0.28 0.85
N SER A 7 13.01 -1.03 0.89
CA SER A 7 12.61 -1.94 -0.21
C SER A 7 11.09 -2.10 -0.29
N THR A 8 10.41 -2.17 0.85
CA THR A 8 8.94 -2.23 0.90
C THR A 8 8.32 -0.95 0.32
N TYR A 9 8.78 0.23 0.74
CA TYR A 9 8.28 1.51 0.20
C TYR A 9 8.57 1.67 -1.30
N LEU A 10 9.69 1.17 -1.79
CA LEU A 10 9.98 1.15 -3.23
C LEU A 10 9.00 0.27 -4.00
N ASP A 11 8.65 -0.91 -3.47
CA ASP A 11 7.66 -1.78 -4.08
C ASP A 11 6.25 -1.17 -4.03
N VAL A 12 5.88 -0.52 -2.92
CA VAL A 12 4.62 0.23 -2.79
C VAL A 12 4.57 1.35 -3.84
N LYS A 13 5.63 2.15 -3.96
CA LYS A 13 5.72 3.22 -4.95
C LYS A 13 5.55 2.68 -6.37
N LYS A 14 6.16 1.53 -6.69
CA LYS A 14 6.00 0.87 -8.00
C LYS A 14 4.57 0.39 -8.22
N ALA A 15 3.94 -0.20 -7.20
CA ALA A 15 2.57 -0.69 -7.28
C ALA A 15 1.59 0.47 -7.49
N LEU A 16 1.75 1.57 -6.75
CA LEU A 16 0.97 2.78 -6.93
C LEU A 16 1.23 3.43 -8.29
N ALA A 17 2.47 3.52 -8.76
CA ALA A 17 2.80 4.10 -10.06
C ALA A 17 2.24 3.32 -11.26
N ARG A 18 1.92 2.03 -11.10
CA ARG A 18 1.20 1.26 -12.13
C ARG A 18 -0.28 1.66 -12.23
N ARG A 19 -0.89 2.08 -11.12
CA ARG A 19 -2.30 2.49 -11.03
C ARG A 19 -2.50 3.99 -11.25
N PHE A 20 -1.57 4.79 -10.74
CA PHE A 20 -1.54 6.25 -10.75
C PHE A 20 -0.25 6.67 -11.44
N SER A 21 -0.27 6.62 -12.77
CA SER A 21 0.96 6.77 -13.56
C SER A 21 1.50 8.20 -13.49
N PRO A 22 2.79 8.41 -13.18
CA PRO A 22 3.43 9.71 -13.32
C PRO A 22 3.34 10.28 -14.74
N GLN A 23 3.26 9.41 -15.76
CA GLN A 23 3.09 9.83 -17.16
C GLN A 23 1.71 10.46 -17.41
N GLU A 24 0.72 10.13 -16.59
CA GLU A 24 -0.62 10.75 -16.60
C GLU A 24 -0.71 11.98 -15.69
N GLY A 25 0.43 12.48 -15.20
CA GLY A 25 0.52 13.68 -14.37
C GLY A 25 0.32 13.45 -12.87
N TRP A 26 0.29 12.20 -12.40
CA TRP A 26 0.24 11.90 -10.97
C TRP A 26 1.57 12.20 -10.27
N GLN A 27 1.48 12.96 -9.19
CA GLN A 27 2.59 13.34 -8.31
C GLN A 27 2.44 12.65 -6.96
N PHE A 28 3.55 12.18 -6.42
CA PHE A 28 3.62 11.42 -5.17
C PHE A 28 4.23 12.29 -4.08
N ALA A 29 3.46 12.62 -3.05
CA ALA A 29 3.95 13.24 -1.84
C ALA A 29 3.94 12.22 -0.71
N TRP A 30 5.11 11.90 -0.17
CA TRP A 30 5.27 11.02 0.98
C TRP A 30 5.36 11.86 2.25
N TYR A 31 4.58 11.52 3.26
CA TYR A 31 4.50 12.25 4.53
C TYR A 31 4.28 13.77 4.39
N PRO A 32 3.42 14.26 3.47
CA PRO A 32 3.17 15.69 3.35
C PRO A 32 2.49 16.22 4.61
N THR A 33 2.88 17.42 5.02
CA THR A 33 2.25 18.09 6.17
C THR A 33 1.17 19.05 5.68
N TYR A 34 -0.05 18.85 6.17
CA TYR A 34 -1.20 19.71 5.93
C TYR A 34 -1.79 20.18 7.26
N GLY A 35 -1.31 21.33 7.74
CA GLY A 35 -1.65 21.81 9.08
C GLY A 35 -1.18 20.81 10.14
N SER A 36 -2.12 20.25 10.90
CA SER A 36 -1.87 19.21 11.91
C SER A 36 -1.95 17.78 11.39
N VAL A 37 -2.22 17.57 10.09
CA VAL A 37 -2.41 16.25 9.48
C VAL A 37 -1.18 15.88 8.67
N GLN A 38 -0.67 14.67 8.87
CA GLN A 38 0.43 14.12 8.07
C GLN A 38 0.06 12.72 7.56
N PRO A 39 -0.60 12.63 6.39
CA PRO A 39 -0.91 11.35 5.78
C PRO A 39 0.37 10.64 5.34
N GLU A 40 0.34 9.32 5.24
CA GLU A 40 1.51 8.54 4.83
C GLU A 40 1.91 8.83 3.37
N CYS A 41 0.93 8.89 2.47
CA CYS A 41 1.14 9.36 1.11
C CYS A 41 -0.11 10.05 0.56
N VAL A 42 0.10 11.11 -0.21
CA VAL A 42 -0.94 11.77 -1.01
C VAL A 42 -0.49 11.78 -2.46
N LEU A 43 -1.32 11.22 -3.32
CA LEU A 43 -1.18 11.31 -4.76
C LEU A 43 -2.01 12.49 -5.25
N SER A 44 -1.49 13.27 -6.17
CA SER A 44 -2.27 14.36 -6.77
C SER A 44 -2.00 14.51 -8.25
N ARG A 45 -3.02 14.89 -9.02
CA ARG A 45 -2.86 15.31 -10.41
C ARG A 45 -3.77 16.48 -10.72
N ARG A 46 -3.41 17.27 -11.72
CA ARG A 46 -4.26 18.37 -12.22
C ARG A 46 -4.86 17.96 -13.55
N ILE A 47 -6.19 17.89 -13.62
CA ILE A 47 -6.95 17.60 -14.84
C ILE A 47 -8.08 18.60 -14.97
N ALA A 48 -8.26 19.18 -16.16
CA ALA A 48 -9.36 20.09 -16.49
C ALA A 48 -9.57 21.22 -15.46
N GLY A 49 -8.47 21.79 -14.94
CA GLY A 49 -8.51 22.88 -13.96
C GLY A 49 -8.81 22.46 -12.52
N ARG A 50 -9.12 21.18 -12.27
CA ARG A 50 -9.30 20.61 -10.93
C ARG A 50 -8.06 19.84 -10.49
N THR A 51 -7.76 19.88 -9.20
CA THR A 51 -6.77 18.98 -8.58
C THR A 51 -7.49 17.77 -8.02
N GLU A 52 -7.22 16.60 -8.58
CA GLU A 52 -7.62 15.33 -7.99
C GLU A 52 -6.57 14.90 -6.96
N ARG A 53 -7.03 14.39 -5.82
CA ARG A 53 -6.17 13.88 -4.75
C ARG A 53 -6.63 12.52 -4.25
N VAL A 54 -5.66 11.65 -4.02
CA VAL A 54 -5.86 10.33 -3.44
C VAL A 54 -5.00 10.22 -2.19
N VAL A 55 -5.63 9.94 -1.05
CA VAL A 55 -4.90 9.65 0.19
C VAL A 55 -4.61 8.16 0.22
N VAL A 56 -3.38 7.80 0.54
CA VAL A 56 -2.92 6.43 0.56
C VAL A 56 -2.37 6.11 1.94
N SER A 57 -2.83 5.00 2.52
CA SER A 57 -2.22 4.37 3.69
C SER A 57 -1.69 2.99 3.31
N VAL A 58 -0.55 2.61 3.88
CA VAL A 58 0.10 1.32 3.63
C VAL A 58 0.00 0.46 4.88
N LYS A 59 -0.64 -0.71 4.75
CA LYS A 59 -0.72 -1.68 5.82
C LYS A 59 -0.12 -3.02 5.41
N MET A 60 1.15 -3.19 5.75
CA MET A 60 1.86 -4.46 5.63
C MET A 60 1.55 -5.36 6.83
N ALA A 61 0.35 -5.94 6.85
CA ALA A 61 -0.10 -6.87 7.87
C ALA A 61 -0.96 -8.00 7.25
N PRO A 62 -1.03 -9.20 7.87
CA PRO A 62 -1.92 -10.28 7.42
C PRO A 62 -3.41 -9.96 7.48
N ALA A 63 -3.80 -8.99 8.31
CA ALA A 63 -5.16 -8.51 8.42
C ALA A 63 -5.14 -7.00 8.62
N VAL A 64 -6.10 -6.31 8.01
CA VAL A 64 -6.30 -4.87 8.21
C VAL A 64 -6.96 -4.65 9.58
N PRO A 65 -6.26 -3.99 10.52
CA PRO A 65 -6.86 -3.65 11.81
C PRO A 65 -7.89 -2.52 11.61
N LYS A 66 -8.93 -2.50 12.45
CA LYS A 66 -10.01 -1.50 12.35
C LYS A 66 -9.46 -0.08 12.51
N GLU A 67 -8.49 0.06 13.39
CA GLU A 67 -7.83 1.32 13.73
C GLU A 67 -7.13 1.93 12.51
N ALA A 68 -6.59 1.13 11.60
CA ALA A 68 -5.95 1.65 10.37
C ALA A 68 -6.98 2.22 9.39
N VAL A 69 -8.17 1.64 9.34
CA VAL A 69 -9.28 2.15 8.53
C VAL A 69 -9.81 3.46 9.12
N GLU A 70 -10.01 3.50 10.43
CA GLU A 70 -10.45 4.70 11.15
C GLU A 70 -9.44 5.84 10.97
N GLU A 71 -8.14 5.55 11.10
CA GLU A 71 -7.07 6.53 10.89
C GLU A 71 -7.09 7.11 9.47
N LEU A 72 -7.25 6.27 8.43
CA LEU A 72 -7.32 6.74 7.04
C LEU A 72 -8.56 7.62 6.78
N LEU A 73 -9.70 7.27 7.38
CA LEU A 73 -10.93 8.05 7.28
C LEU A 73 -10.81 9.38 8.02
N ASP A 74 -10.24 9.38 9.22
CA ASP A 74 -10.02 10.58 10.02
C ASP A 74 -9.02 11.52 9.35
N GLN A 75 -7.93 11.00 8.77
CA GLN A 75 -7.01 11.78 7.94
C GLN A 75 -7.74 12.42 6.76
N SER A 76 -8.59 11.66 6.05
CA SER A 76 -9.36 12.17 4.92
C SER A 76 -10.33 13.29 5.33
N ARG A 77 -11.00 13.13 6.47
CA ARG A 77 -11.89 14.16 7.05
C ARG A 77 -11.13 15.41 7.48
N ALA A 78 -9.99 15.22 8.14
CA ALA A 78 -9.15 16.33 8.60
C ALA A 78 -8.55 17.12 7.43
N LEU A 79 -8.18 16.45 6.33
CA LEU A 79 -7.78 17.13 5.09
C LEU A 79 -8.93 17.96 4.51
N ALA A 80 -10.14 17.39 4.44
CA ALA A 80 -11.32 18.11 3.98
C ALA A 80 -11.62 19.35 4.84
N ALA A 81 -11.46 19.25 6.17
CA ALA A 81 -11.60 20.38 7.09
C ALA A 81 -10.55 21.49 6.86
N ASN A 82 -9.39 21.15 6.27
CA ASN A 82 -8.36 22.11 5.85
C ASN A 82 -8.55 22.60 4.39
N ASN A 83 -9.75 22.48 3.82
CA ASN A 83 -10.06 22.80 2.42
C ASN A 83 -9.24 22.01 1.39
N ILE A 84 -8.76 20.83 1.75
CA ILE A 84 -8.07 19.92 0.84
C ILE A 84 -9.06 18.83 0.47
N SER A 85 -9.65 18.94 -0.72
CA SER A 85 -10.54 17.91 -1.25
C SER A 85 -9.76 16.61 -1.48
N VAL A 86 -10.25 15.52 -0.89
CA VAL A 86 -9.77 14.15 -1.12
C VAL A 86 -10.82 13.44 -1.97
N ASP A 87 -10.43 13.03 -3.17
CA ASP A 87 -11.34 12.38 -4.11
C ASP A 87 -11.46 10.88 -3.83
N LYS A 88 -10.38 10.27 -3.32
CA LYS A 88 -10.33 8.83 -3.03
C LYS A 88 -9.41 8.52 -1.84
N ALA A 89 -9.74 7.44 -1.14
CA ALA A 89 -8.87 6.81 -0.16
C ALA A 89 -8.45 5.43 -0.67
N VAL A 90 -7.16 5.11 -0.58
CA VAL A 90 -6.59 3.84 -0.99
C VAL A 90 -5.84 3.20 0.18
N LEU A 91 -6.12 1.92 0.43
CA LEU A 91 -5.36 1.11 1.38
C LEU A 91 -4.50 0.10 0.61
N VAL A 92 -3.18 0.20 0.77
CA VAL A 92 -2.22 -0.74 0.19
C VAL A 92 -1.97 -1.88 1.17
N VAL A 93 -2.16 -3.13 0.71
CA VAL A 93 -2.02 -4.33 1.53
C VAL A 93 -1.24 -5.42 0.79
N PRO A 94 -0.60 -6.38 1.49
CA PRO A 94 -0.05 -7.56 0.83
C PRO A 94 -1.18 -8.42 0.23
N GLY A 95 -0.88 -9.16 -0.83
CA GLY A 95 -1.81 -10.13 -1.42
C GLY A 95 -2.19 -11.21 -0.40
N GLY A 96 -3.49 -11.53 -0.36
CA GLY A 96 -4.05 -12.47 0.61
C GLY A 96 -4.22 -11.91 2.02
N ALA A 97 -4.07 -10.59 2.23
CA ALA A 97 -4.43 -9.96 3.49
C ALA A 97 -5.95 -10.00 3.72
N ASN A 98 -6.37 -10.17 4.98
CA ASN A 98 -7.78 -10.07 5.34
C ASN A 98 -8.21 -8.60 5.36
N VAL A 99 -9.06 -8.23 4.39
CA VAL A 99 -9.60 -6.88 4.18
C VAL A 99 -11.09 -6.76 4.52
N SER A 100 -11.68 -7.77 5.15
CA SER A 100 -13.13 -7.84 5.44
C SER A 100 -13.66 -6.69 6.31
N ARG A 101 -12.75 -5.94 6.97
CA ARG A 101 -13.07 -4.79 7.83
C ARG A 101 -13.00 -3.45 7.09
N VAL A 102 -12.55 -3.44 5.83
CA VAL A 102 -12.46 -2.24 5.01
C VAL A 102 -13.86 -1.93 4.47
N PRO A 103 -14.45 -0.76 4.80
CA PRO A 103 -15.77 -0.37 4.33
C PRO A 103 -15.77 -0.08 2.82
N GLU A 104 -16.95 -0.18 2.23
CA GLU A 104 -17.18 0.29 0.86
C GLU A 104 -16.81 1.79 0.74
N GLY A 105 -16.08 2.14 -0.32
CA GLY A 105 -15.58 3.50 -0.56
C GLY A 105 -14.07 3.69 -0.31
N ILE A 106 -13.39 2.74 0.34
CA ILE A 106 -11.92 2.69 0.37
C ILE A 106 -11.47 1.69 -0.70
N GLU A 107 -10.67 2.16 -1.66
CA GLU A 107 -10.09 1.30 -2.69
C GLU A 107 -8.95 0.47 -2.07
N ILE A 108 -8.93 -0.83 -2.33
CA ILE A 108 -7.87 -1.72 -1.87
C ILE A 108 -6.89 -1.94 -3.02
N LEU A 109 -5.60 -1.76 -2.74
CA LEU A 109 -4.53 -2.08 -3.67
C LEU A 109 -3.67 -3.20 -3.09
N GLU A 110 -3.83 -4.40 -3.66
CA GLU A 110 -3.04 -5.56 -3.28
C GLU A 110 -1.67 -5.57 -3.94
N MET A 111 -0.63 -5.81 -3.15
CA MET A 111 0.75 -5.92 -3.63
C MET A 111 1.05 -7.34 -4.07
N GLY A 112 1.00 -7.62 -5.38
CA GLY A 112 1.31 -8.96 -5.91
C GLY A 112 2.70 -9.51 -5.53
N ASN A 113 3.68 -8.64 -5.27
CA ASN A 113 5.04 -9.03 -4.87
C ASN A 113 5.15 -9.46 -3.40
N TRP A 114 4.14 -9.21 -2.58
CA TRP A 114 4.13 -9.51 -1.15
C TRP A 114 2.88 -10.33 -0.85
N GLN A 115 3.05 -11.53 -0.32
CA GLN A 115 1.95 -12.47 -0.10
C GLN A 115 1.90 -12.88 1.37
N ILE A 116 0.69 -13.15 1.86
CA ILE A 116 0.50 -13.78 3.17
C ILE A 116 0.59 -15.30 3.00
N VAL A 117 1.62 -15.92 3.58
CA VAL A 117 1.84 -17.36 3.59
C VAL A 117 1.94 -17.84 5.03
N GLY A 118 1.05 -18.73 5.46
CA GLY A 118 1.03 -19.26 6.83
C GLY A 118 0.91 -18.16 7.90
N GLY A 119 0.16 -17.08 7.60
CA GLY A 119 -0.01 -15.94 8.50
C GLY A 119 1.19 -14.99 8.59
N ARG A 120 2.23 -15.19 7.76
CA ARG A 120 3.41 -14.32 7.68
C ARG A 120 3.49 -13.63 6.32
N ILE A 121 4.02 -12.42 6.31
CA ILE A 121 4.29 -11.68 5.07
C ILE A 121 5.57 -12.24 4.46
N ALA A 122 5.48 -12.72 3.23
CA ALA A 122 6.60 -13.23 2.46
C ALA A 122 6.70 -12.49 1.11
N TRP A 123 7.93 -12.23 0.69
CA TRP A 123 8.20 -11.63 -0.61
C TRP A 123 8.19 -12.72 -1.69
N SER A 124 7.46 -12.52 -2.78
CA SER A 124 7.23 -13.57 -3.80
C SER A 124 8.52 -14.17 -4.36
N LYS A 125 9.57 -13.36 -4.54
CA LYS A 125 10.89 -13.86 -4.97
C LYS A 125 11.54 -14.81 -3.96
N ASN A 126 11.31 -14.61 -2.66
CA ASN A 126 11.77 -15.54 -1.62
C ASN A 126 10.89 -16.78 -1.54
N ILE A 127 9.60 -16.69 -1.88
CA ILE A 127 8.70 -17.84 -1.98
C ILE A 127 9.16 -18.76 -3.11
N GLU A 128 9.41 -18.22 -4.31
CA GLU A 128 9.92 -19.00 -5.45
C GLU A 128 11.27 -19.64 -5.13
N ARG A 129 12.19 -18.89 -4.50
CA ARG A 129 13.51 -19.41 -4.12
C ARG A 129 13.43 -20.49 -3.05
N SER A 130 12.52 -20.38 -2.07
CA SER A 130 12.34 -21.39 -1.03
C SER A 130 11.64 -22.64 -1.54
N ALA A 131 10.62 -22.49 -2.40
CA ALA A 131 10.00 -23.61 -3.11
C ALA A 131 11.01 -24.34 -4.00
N PHE A 132 11.83 -23.60 -4.76
CA PHE A 132 12.91 -24.18 -5.56
C PHE A 132 13.95 -24.93 -4.71
N ILE A 133 14.35 -24.37 -3.56
CA ILE A 133 15.29 -25.03 -2.64
C ILE A 133 14.66 -26.27 -1.99
N GLN A 134 13.38 -26.23 -1.62
CA GLN A 134 12.67 -27.40 -1.09
C GLN A 134 12.51 -28.50 -2.15
N GLU A 135 12.20 -28.13 -3.40
CA GLU A 135 12.12 -29.08 -4.52
C GLU A 135 13.49 -29.72 -4.80
N GLU A 136 14.58 -28.93 -4.80
CA GLU A 136 15.94 -29.44 -4.93
C GLU A 136 16.36 -30.35 -3.77
N ARG A 137 15.96 -30.05 -2.52
CA ARG A 137 16.23 -30.91 -1.36
C ARG A 137 15.42 -32.20 -1.39
N ALA A 138 14.16 -32.14 -1.80
CA ALA A 138 13.30 -33.31 -2.00
C ALA A 138 13.83 -34.21 -3.11
N LYS A 139 14.31 -33.64 -4.23
CA LYS A 139 14.98 -34.39 -5.31
C LYS A 139 16.29 -35.05 -4.87
N ARG A 140 17.00 -34.46 -3.89
CA ARG A 140 18.26 -34.99 -3.35
C ARG A 140 18.06 -35.95 -2.16
N GLY A 141 16.82 -36.25 -1.77
CA GLY A 141 16.52 -37.22 -0.71
C GLY A 141 16.99 -36.81 0.69
N LEU A 142 17.27 -35.53 0.90
CA LEU A 142 17.69 -34.98 2.19
C LEU A 142 16.46 -34.39 2.89
N ALA A 143 15.66 -35.27 3.49
CA ALA A 143 14.57 -34.90 4.41
C ALA A 143 15.10 -34.73 5.83
#